data_AF-A0AA35U3P8-F1
#
_entry.id   AF-A0AA35U3P8-F1
#
_cell.length_a   1.000
_cell.length_b   1.000
_cell.length_c   1.000
_cell.angle_alpha   90.00
_cell.angle_beta   90.00
_cell.angle_gamma   90.00
#
_symmetry.space_group_name_H-M   'P 1'
#
loop_
_entity.id
_entity.type
_entity.pdbx_description
1 polymer ?
#
loop_
_entity_poly.entity_id
_entity_poly.type
_entity_poly.pdbx_seq_one_letter_code
_entity_poly.pdbx_strand_id
1 'polypeptide(L)'
;MGKGRVRVKGAKGKRWRKGQSGLSNPSDVSHRQAARGKFGDHLSRDKRASAPLTAEALARLHTTQEELDRDGDVDLEISSSAGTTSAASSSALTLIETSHPVFGTVRKLWNSPTESHRVICAVLAAVSDVVRSQDGRNTETEYYGALMSVLESCDDEKSVAAICYLLCLLIPSLPSEVLQVKYSTSCKILTEQLTRHETSSSTALLKSLVRALGLLLEAQPASVWSDSHCQKVFQNILNFTVHPKPKLRKAAQAAVVAMLREGSASGEPHTAAPPTARHCRHVIDRGGETATLHVLGMLRECLANFPALV
;
A
#
# COMPACT_ATOMS: atom_id res chain seq x y z
N MET A 1 23.07 63.00 7.88
CA MET A 1 21.62 62.77 7.68
C MET A 1 21.25 61.37 8.17
N GLY A 2 20.60 61.25 9.33
CA GLY A 2 20.18 59.98 9.93
C GLY A 2 18.64 59.95 10.03
N LYS A 3 18.03 59.00 9.33
CA LYS A 3 16.58 58.90 9.08
C LYS A 3 15.78 58.68 10.37
N GLY A 4 14.66 59.40 10.48
CA GLY A 4 13.79 59.43 11.65
C GLY A 4 13.12 58.09 11.95
N ARG A 5 13.10 57.73 13.24
CA ARG A 5 12.25 56.66 13.79
C ARG A 5 10.79 57.12 13.79
N VAL A 6 9.97 56.54 12.93
CA VAL A 6 8.51 56.73 12.94
C VAL A 6 7.95 56.03 14.19
N ARG A 7 7.51 56.82 15.18
CA ARG A 7 6.65 56.31 16.27
C ARG A 7 5.29 55.99 15.67
N VAL A 8 4.97 54.70 15.54
CA VAL A 8 3.61 54.25 15.21
C VAL A 8 2.70 54.69 16.35
N LYS A 9 1.85 55.70 16.11
CA LYS A 9 0.74 56.05 17.01
C LYS A 9 -0.15 54.81 17.11
N GLY A 10 -0.10 54.13 18.26
CA GLY A 10 -1.00 53.02 18.56
C GLY A 10 -2.44 53.51 18.50
N ALA A 11 -3.16 53.16 17.44
CA ALA A 11 -4.60 53.31 17.39
C ALA A 11 -5.16 52.52 18.57
N LYS A 12 -5.89 53.19 19.48
CA LYS A 12 -6.59 52.53 20.58
C LYS A 12 -7.53 51.49 19.96
N GLY A 13 -7.19 50.22 20.07
CA GLY A 13 -8.01 49.12 19.59
C GLY A 13 -9.42 49.22 20.19
N LYS A 14 -10.43 48.81 19.41
CA LYS A 14 -11.83 48.77 19.84
C LYS A 14 -11.92 48.00 21.16
N ARG A 15 -12.20 48.68 22.28
CA ARG A 15 -12.46 48.04 23.58
C ARG A 15 -13.73 47.22 23.45
N TRP A 16 -13.66 45.93 23.76
CA TRP A 16 -14.85 45.08 23.87
C TRP A 16 -15.82 45.68 24.89
N ARG A 17 -17.11 45.73 24.54
CA ARG A 17 -18.16 46.14 25.48
C ARG A 17 -18.24 45.08 26.59
N LYS A 18 -18.35 45.53 27.84
CA LYS A 18 -18.43 44.66 29.03
C LYS A 18 -19.67 43.77 28.90
N GLY A 19 -19.52 42.45 29.05
CA GLY A 19 -20.61 41.47 28.95
C GLY A 19 -20.63 40.60 27.68
N GLN A 20 -19.66 40.75 26.77
CA GLN A 20 -19.56 39.95 25.53
C GLN A 20 -18.58 38.78 25.62
N SER A 21 -18.02 38.49 26.80
CA SER A 21 -17.00 37.46 27.04
C SER A 21 -17.50 36.01 26.91
N GLY A 22 -18.77 35.80 26.55
CA GLY A 22 -19.41 34.48 26.41
C GLY A 22 -20.16 34.24 25.11
N LEU A 23 -20.01 35.09 24.08
CA LEU A 23 -20.61 34.83 22.76
C LEU A 23 -19.61 34.09 21.88
N SER A 24 -19.93 32.84 21.54
CA SER A 24 -19.09 31.91 20.75
C SER A 24 -18.83 32.32 19.30
N ASN A 25 -19.20 33.54 18.90
CA ASN A 25 -18.92 34.09 17.57
C ASN A 25 -18.94 35.63 17.57
N PRO A 26 -17.86 36.30 18.01
CA PRO A 26 -17.75 37.76 17.87
C PRO A 26 -17.74 38.14 16.38
N SER A 27 -18.36 39.27 16.03
CA SER A 27 -18.50 39.74 14.65
C SER A 27 -17.17 40.06 13.95
N ASP A 28 -16.09 40.24 14.71
CA ASP A 28 -14.74 40.46 14.18
C ASP A 28 -13.96 39.14 14.10
N VAL A 29 -13.75 38.65 12.87
CA VAL A 29 -13.07 37.37 12.54
C VAL A 29 -11.61 37.53 12.12
N SER A 30 -10.98 38.67 12.39
CA SER A 30 -9.62 39.01 11.91
C SER A 30 -8.56 37.97 12.31
N HIS A 31 -8.47 37.59 13.59
CA HIS A 31 -7.50 36.60 14.06
C HIS A 31 -7.80 35.19 13.54
N ARG A 32 -9.08 34.84 13.35
CA ARG A 32 -9.51 33.56 12.77
C ARG A 32 -9.09 33.44 11.30
N GLN A 33 -9.22 34.53 10.54
CA GLN A 33 -8.76 34.59 9.15
C GLN A 33 -7.24 34.54 9.06
N ALA A 34 -6.52 35.27 9.93
CA ALA A 34 -5.06 35.25 9.97
C ALA A 34 -4.48 33.87 10.34
N ALA A 35 -5.16 33.10 11.20
CA ALA A 35 -4.76 31.73 11.54
C ALA A 35 -5.03 30.73 10.39
N ARG A 36 -6.13 30.90 9.64
CA ARG A 36 -6.44 30.05 8.48
C ARG A 36 -5.41 30.16 7.37
N GLY A 37 -4.83 31.35 7.15
CA GLY A 37 -3.83 31.57 6.09
C GLY A 37 -2.43 30.99 6.36
N LYS A 38 -2.14 30.50 7.58
CA LYS A 38 -0.78 30.03 7.94
C LYS A 38 -0.68 28.56 8.34
N PHE A 39 -1.78 27.90 8.67
CA PHE A 39 -1.75 26.54 9.20
C PHE A 39 -2.84 25.62 8.63
N GLY A 40 -3.79 26.15 7.85
CA GLY A 40 -5.05 25.45 7.53
C GLY A 40 -5.20 24.94 6.09
N ASP A 41 -4.25 25.20 5.20
CA ASP A 41 -4.42 24.90 3.77
C ASP A 41 -4.35 23.39 3.43
N HIS A 42 -3.84 22.58 4.36
CA HIS A 42 -3.69 21.13 4.15
C HIS A 42 -4.77 20.26 4.82
N LEU A 43 -5.57 20.79 5.77
CA LEU A 43 -6.45 19.96 6.62
C LEU A 43 -7.93 20.36 6.58
N SER A 44 -8.33 21.35 5.77
CA SER A 44 -9.74 21.72 5.63
C SER A 44 -10.14 22.00 4.19
N ARG A 45 -9.91 21.00 3.34
CA ARG A 45 -10.64 20.83 2.08
C ARG A 45 -12.01 20.21 2.39
N ASP A 46 -12.87 20.96 3.05
CA ASP A 46 -14.30 20.65 3.03
C ASP A 46 -15.15 21.90 3.19
N LYS A 47 -16.05 22.06 2.22
CA LYS A 47 -17.11 23.08 2.11
C LYS A 47 -16.65 24.53 1.86
N ARG A 48 -16.10 24.79 0.67
CA ARG A 48 -16.33 26.03 -0.08
C ARG A 48 -16.11 25.78 -1.56
N ALA A 49 -17.20 25.96 -2.33
CA ALA A 49 -17.30 26.02 -3.78
C ALA A 49 -16.53 24.92 -4.53
N SER A 50 -17.26 24.00 -5.16
CA SER A 50 -16.76 23.28 -6.33
C SER A 50 -16.07 24.32 -7.22
N ALA A 51 -14.74 24.29 -7.27
CA ALA A 51 -14.03 24.94 -8.36
C ALA A 51 -14.70 24.38 -9.64
N PRO A 52 -15.05 25.23 -10.62
CA PRO A 52 -15.51 24.69 -11.89
C PRO A 52 -14.44 23.70 -12.36
N LEU A 53 -14.88 22.53 -12.82
CA LEU A 53 -14.03 21.53 -13.48
C LEU A 53 -13.42 22.20 -14.73
N THR A 54 -12.38 23.01 -14.54
CA THR A 54 -11.69 23.67 -15.63
C THR A 54 -10.77 22.65 -16.27
N ALA A 55 -10.77 22.61 -17.60
CA ALA A 55 -9.88 21.74 -18.36
C ALA A 55 -8.41 21.90 -17.95
N GLU A 56 -8.03 23.10 -17.50
CA GLU A 56 -6.69 23.40 -16.99
C GLU A 56 -6.39 22.74 -15.63
N ALA A 57 -7.37 22.68 -14.71
CA ALA A 57 -7.19 21.98 -13.43
C ALA A 57 -7.09 20.45 -13.63
N LEU A 58 -7.85 19.90 -14.59
CA LEU A 58 -7.73 18.51 -15.01
C LEU A 58 -6.39 18.23 -15.71
N ALA A 59 -5.95 19.13 -16.60
CA ALA A 59 -4.66 19.02 -17.28
C ALA A 59 -3.52 19.00 -16.26
N ARG A 60 -3.52 19.90 -15.28
CA ARG A 60 -2.49 19.92 -14.22
C ARG A 60 -2.46 18.63 -13.41
N LEU A 61 -3.62 18.04 -13.08
CA LEU A 61 -3.67 16.74 -12.41
C LEU A 61 -3.11 15.61 -13.30
N HIS A 62 -3.46 15.61 -14.59
CA HIS A 62 -2.93 14.63 -15.55
C HIS A 62 -1.41 14.76 -15.66
N THR A 63 -0.88 15.98 -15.77
CA THR A 63 0.57 16.22 -15.85
C THR A 63 1.29 15.81 -14.57
N THR A 64 0.71 16.10 -13.38
CA THR A 64 1.31 15.64 -12.11
C THR A 64 1.27 14.12 -11.97
N GLN A 65 0.23 13.47 -12.49
CA GLN A 65 0.14 12.01 -12.46
C GLN A 65 1.13 11.39 -13.45
N GLU A 66 1.28 11.96 -14.65
CA GLU A 66 2.32 11.58 -15.62
C GLU A 66 3.76 11.80 -15.10
N GLU A 67 3.98 12.81 -14.25
CA GLU A 67 5.27 13.03 -13.58
C GLU A 67 5.55 11.99 -12.48
N LEU A 68 4.53 11.51 -11.77
CA LEU A 68 4.65 10.37 -10.86
C LEU A 68 4.83 9.05 -11.62
N ASP A 69 4.17 8.91 -12.77
CA ASP A 69 4.27 7.75 -13.67
C ASP A 69 5.66 7.69 -14.37
N ARG A 70 6.37 8.83 -14.51
CA ARG A 70 7.74 8.90 -15.05
C ARG A 70 8.79 8.24 -14.16
N ASP A 71 8.51 8.05 -12.87
CA ASP A 71 9.34 7.24 -11.95
C ASP A 71 8.96 5.74 -11.98
N GLY A 72 8.10 5.34 -12.93
CA GLY A 72 7.72 3.94 -13.20
C GLY A 72 6.89 3.27 -12.10
N ASP A 73 6.41 4.04 -11.11
CA ASP A 73 5.81 3.50 -9.90
C ASP A 73 4.38 3.99 -9.70
N VAL A 74 3.46 3.38 -10.46
CA VAL A 74 2.02 3.54 -10.23
C VAL A 74 1.68 2.97 -8.86
N ASP A 75 1.15 3.83 -7.99
CA ASP A 75 0.87 3.47 -6.61
C ASP A 75 -0.38 2.58 -6.51
N LEU A 76 -0.17 1.27 -6.62
CA LEU A 76 -1.18 0.26 -6.34
C LEU A 76 -1.36 0.15 -4.82
N GLU A 77 -1.98 1.15 -4.19
CA GLU A 77 -2.38 1.08 -2.80
C GLU A 77 -3.70 0.31 -2.65
N ILE A 78 -3.70 -0.68 -1.76
CA ILE A 78 -4.91 -1.37 -1.33
C ILE A 78 -5.59 -0.47 -0.28
N SER A 79 -6.27 0.58 -0.74
CA SER A 79 -7.04 1.48 0.12
C SER A 79 -8.52 1.07 0.17
N SER A 80 -8.98 0.67 1.36
CA SER A 80 -10.39 0.37 1.67
C SER A 80 -11.18 1.66 1.95
N SER A 81 -11.51 2.42 0.91
CA SER A 81 -12.43 3.57 1.04
C SER A 81 -13.57 3.50 0.01
N ALA A 82 -14.80 3.35 0.50
CA ALA A 82 -16.01 3.33 -0.32
C ALA A 82 -16.27 4.71 -0.95
N GLY A 83 -16.35 4.77 -2.28
CA GLY A 83 -16.63 5.99 -3.03
C GLY A 83 -17.37 5.65 -4.33
N THR A 84 -18.46 6.39 -4.56
CA THR A 84 -19.52 6.19 -5.57
C THR A 84 -19.03 6.40 -7.01
N THR A 85 -19.43 5.51 -7.92
CA THR A 85 -19.03 5.50 -9.34
C THR A 85 -19.97 6.33 -10.22
N SER A 86 -19.41 7.18 -11.09
CA SER A 86 -20.11 7.81 -12.22
C SER A 86 -19.99 6.96 -13.50
N ALA A 87 -21.08 6.91 -14.25
CA ALA A 87 -21.30 6.04 -15.41
C ALA A 87 -20.48 6.43 -16.66
N ALA A 88 -19.72 5.47 -17.20
CA ALA A 88 -19.33 5.42 -18.61
C ALA A 88 -18.91 3.99 -19.05
N SER A 89 -19.36 3.61 -20.26
CA SER A 89 -19.11 2.38 -21.06
C SER A 89 -19.70 1.04 -20.59
N SER A 90 -20.91 0.76 -21.09
CA SER A 90 -21.79 -0.36 -20.73
C SER A 90 -21.40 -1.77 -21.23
N SER A 91 -20.42 -1.93 -22.11
CA SER A 91 -20.09 -3.26 -22.69
C SER A 91 -19.11 -4.09 -21.86
N ALA A 92 -18.29 -3.45 -21.03
CA ALA A 92 -17.37 -4.14 -20.12
C ALA A 92 -17.84 -4.16 -18.66
N LEU A 93 -18.76 -3.26 -18.29
CA LEU A 93 -19.38 -3.23 -16.97
C LEU A 93 -20.23 -4.49 -16.71
N THR A 94 -20.88 -5.03 -17.73
CA THR A 94 -21.64 -6.29 -17.63
C THR A 94 -20.77 -7.51 -17.38
N LEU A 95 -19.50 -7.50 -17.80
CA LEU A 95 -18.55 -8.59 -17.51
C LEU A 95 -18.06 -8.57 -16.04
N ILE A 96 -18.06 -7.39 -15.39
CA ILE A 96 -17.54 -7.20 -14.02
C ILE A 96 -18.64 -7.07 -12.96
N GLU A 97 -19.89 -6.85 -13.36
CA GLU A 97 -21.06 -7.00 -12.47
C GLU A 97 -21.18 -8.42 -11.89
N THR A 98 -20.46 -9.40 -12.47
CA THR A 98 -20.34 -10.79 -12.01
C THR A 98 -19.00 -11.14 -11.35
N SER A 99 -18.04 -10.20 -11.26
CA SER A 99 -16.75 -10.47 -10.63
C SER A 99 -16.89 -10.56 -9.11
N HIS A 100 -16.28 -11.59 -8.53
CA HIS A 100 -16.25 -11.89 -7.09
C HIS A 100 -16.04 -10.62 -6.23
N PRO A 101 -16.73 -10.46 -5.07
CA PRO A 101 -16.64 -9.25 -4.23
C PRO A 101 -15.23 -8.82 -3.85
N VAL A 102 -14.28 -9.77 -3.82
CA VAL A 102 -12.85 -9.53 -3.55
C VAL A 102 -12.22 -8.53 -4.54
N PHE A 103 -12.71 -8.46 -5.78
CA PHE A 103 -12.23 -7.52 -6.79
C PHE A 103 -12.98 -6.18 -6.79
N GLY A 104 -13.76 -5.87 -5.75
CA GLY A 104 -14.48 -4.60 -5.64
C GLY A 104 -13.57 -3.36 -5.71
N THR A 105 -12.31 -3.47 -5.30
CA THR A 105 -11.29 -2.43 -5.45
C THR A 105 -10.90 -2.19 -6.91
N VAL A 106 -10.77 -3.25 -7.71
CA VAL A 106 -10.40 -3.20 -9.12
C VAL A 106 -11.47 -2.48 -9.95
N ARG A 107 -12.75 -2.59 -9.56
CA ARG A 107 -13.85 -1.85 -10.21
C ARG A 107 -13.60 -0.34 -10.25
N LYS A 108 -12.92 0.22 -9.25
CA LYS A 108 -12.60 1.66 -9.20
C LYS A 108 -11.48 2.04 -10.17
N LEU A 109 -10.63 1.09 -10.54
CA LEU A 109 -9.50 1.29 -11.45
C LEU A 109 -9.93 1.35 -12.92
N TRP A 110 -11.14 0.89 -13.25
CA TRP A 110 -11.65 0.79 -14.62
C TRP A 110 -11.66 2.13 -15.37
N ASN A 111 -12.06 3.20 -14.69
CA ASN A 111 -12.14 4.54 -15.28
C ASN A 111 -10.82 5.30 -15.19
N SER A 112 -9.73 4.67 -14.72
CA SER A 112 -8.46 5.34 -14.56
C SER A 112 -7.76 5.54 -15.91
N PRO A 113 -7.15 6.72 -16.16
CA PRO A 113 -6.37 6.95 -17.37
C PRO A 113 -5.04 6.18 -17.37
N THR A 114 -4.57 5.72 -16.22
CA THR A 114 -3.24 5.11 -16.07
C THR A 114 -3.14 3.74 -16.72
N GLU A 115 -2.04 3.50 -17.45
CA GLU A 115 -1.78 2.27 -18.18
C GLU A 115 -1.79 1.02 -17.26
N SER A 116 -1.11 1.08 -16.11
CA SER A 116 -1.06 -0.05 -15.16
C SER A 116 -2.44 -0.47 -14.66
N HIS A 117 -3.37 0.46 -14.47
CA HIS A 117 -4.74 0.15 -14.08
C HIS A 117 -5.51 -0.55 -15.21
N ARG A 118 -5.26 -0.15 -16.47
CA ARG A 118 -5.83 -0.83 -17.64
C ARG A 118 -5.29 -2.26 -17.77
N VAL A 119 -4.00 -2.47 -17.52
CA VAL A 119 -3.39 -3.81 -17.53
C VAL A 119 -4.03 -4.70 -16.45
N ILE A 120 -4.23 -4.20 -15.22
CA ILE A 120 -4.92 -4.94 -14.15
C ILE A 120 -6.33 -5.35 -14.57
N CYS A 121 -7.09 -4.40 -15.13
CA CYS A 121 -8.44 -4.67 -15.60
C CYS A 121 -8.46 -5.69 -16.76
N ALA A 122 -7.51 -5.60 -17.69
CA ALA A 122 -7.39 -6.53 -18.82
C ALA A 122 -7.02 -7.94 -18.35
N VAL A 123 -6.06 -8.08 -17.42
CA VAL A 123 -5.68 -9.36 -16.83
C VAL A 123 -6.87 -9.99 -16.08
N LEU A 124 -7.60 -9.20 -15.28
CA LEU A 124 -8.76 -9.70 -14.56
C LEU A 124 -9.87 -10.17 -15.50
N ALA A 125 -10.12 -9.45 -16.60
CA ALA A 125 -11.08 -9.85 -17.62
C ALA A 125 -10.66 -11.16 -18.30
N ALA A 126 -9.39 -11.25 -18.74
CA ALA A 126 -8.86 -12.45 -19.39
C ALA A 126 -8.94 -13.68 -18.48
N VAL A 127 -8.56 -13.55 -17.20
CA VAL A 127 -8.66 -14.64 -16.23
C VAL A 127 -10.11 -15.02 -15.95
N SER A 128 -11.02 -14.05 -15.87
CA SER A 128 -12.46 -14.33 -15.69
C SER A 128 -13.04 -15.10 -16.86
N ASP A 129 -12.63 -14.80 -18.09
CA ASP A 129 -13.06 -15.55 -19.27
C ASP A 129 -12.50 -16.98 -19.27
N VAL A 130 -11.25 -17.18 -18.84
CA VAL A 130 -10.66 -18.52 -18.66
C VAL A 130 -11.45 -19.33 -17.63
N VAL A 131 -11.72 -18.78 -16.45
CA VAL A 131 -12.50 -19.48 -15.40
C VAL A 131 -13.91 -19.83 -15.91
N ARG A 132 -14.56 -18.92 -16.63
CA ARG A 132 -15.89 -19.16 -17.21
C ARG A 132 -15.87 -20.25 -18.29
N SER A 133 -14.84 -20.28 -19.13
CA SER A 133 -14.69 -21.29 -20.18
C SER A 133 -14.50 -22.72 -19.64
N GLN A 134 -14.04 -22.86 -18.40
CA GLN A 134 -13.82 -24.15 -17.73
C GLN A 134 -15.03 -24.60 -16.90
N ASP A 135 -16.20 -23.97 -17.08
CA ASP A 135 -17.42 -24.20 -16.29
C ASP A 135 -17.19 -24.01 -14.78
N GLY A 136 -16.26 -23.11 -14.43
CA GLY A 136 -15.91 -22.78 -13.06
C GLY A 136 -17.05 -22.07 -12.33
N ARG A 137 -17.11 -22.25 -11.00
CA ARG A 137 -18.10 -21.57 -10.14
C ARG A 137 -17.73 -20.12 -9.82
N ASN A 138 -16.70 -19.57 -10.47
CA ASN A 138 -16.11 -18.25 -10.19
C ASN A 138 -15.68 -18.14 -8.71
N THR A 139 -15.13 -19.22 -8.16
CA THR A 139 -14.66 -19.26 -6.77
C THR A 139 -13.29 -18.61 -6.65
N GLU A 140 -13.00 -18.03 -5.49
CA GLU A 140 -11.69 -17.43 -5.20
C GLU A 140 -10.54 -18.40 -5.45
N THR A 141 -10.74 -19.68 -5.17
CA THR A 141 -9.75 -20.76 -5.40
C THR A 141 -9.48 -21.02 -6.88
N GLU A 142 -10.50 -20.94 -7.73
CA GLU A 142 -10.34 -21.06 -9.19
C GLU A 142 -9.56 -19.87 -9.75
N TYR A 143 -9.92 -18.65 -9.31
CA TYR A 143 -9.20 -17.43 -9.68
C TYR A 143 -7.73 -17.47 -9.23
N TYR A 144 -7.47 -17.95 -8.02
CA TYR A 144 -6.11 -18.14 -7.52
C TYR A 144 -5.31 -19.10 -8.38
N GLY A 145 -5.87 -20.29 -8.68
CA GLY A 145 -5.22 -21.27 -9.55
C GLY A 145 -4.92 -20.71 -10.94
N ALA A 146 -5.90 -20.05 -11.56
CA ALA A 146 -5.74 -19.45 -12.87
C ALA A 146 -4.67 -18.35 -12.89
N LEU A 147 -4.67 -17.44 -11.90
CA LEU A 147 -3.66 -16.38 -11.79
C LEU A 147 -2.25 -16.95 -11.57
N MET A 148 -2.11 -17.99 -10.74
CA MET A 148 -0.82 -18.66 -10.52
C MET A 148 -0.30 -19.33 -11.81
N SER A 149 -1.17 -19.96 -12.60
CA SER A 149 -0.79 -20.53 -13.90
C SER A 149 -0.39 -19.47 -14.92
N VAL A 150 -1.12 -18.35 -14.99
CA VAL A 150 -0.76 -17.24 -15.88
C VAL A 150 0.57 -16.63 -15.45
N LEU A 151 0.79 -16.46 -14.14
CA LEU A 151 2.05 -15.93 -13.57
C LEU A 151 3.27 -16.78 -13.93
N GLU A 152 3.12 -18.10 -13.97
CA GLU A 152 4.20 -19.03 -14.30
C GLU A 152 4.70 -18.82 -15.75
N SER A 153 3.79 -18.55 -16.68
CA SER A 153 4.10 -18.35 -18.11
C SER A 153 4.32 -16.89 -18.54
N CYS A 154 4.17 -15.92 -17.63
CA CYS A 154 4.21 -14.50 -17.97
C CYS A 154 5.62 -13.92 -17.73
N ASP A 155 6.13 -13.18 -18.72
CA ASP A 155 7.42 -12.48 -18.66
C ASP A 155 7.30 -10.96 -18.76
N ASP A 156 6.11 -10.44 -19.12
CA ASP A 156 5.90 -8.99 -19.22
C ASP A 156 5.81 -8.36 -17.82
N GLU A 157 6.71 -7.42 -17.54
CA GLU A 157 6.87 -6.81 -16.22
C GLU A 157 5.57 -6.16 -15.71
N LYS A 158 4.83 -5.47 -16.60
CA LYS A 158 3.57 -4.81 -16.25
C LYS A 158 2.48 -5.84 -15.93
N SER A 159 2.41 -6.90 -16.72
CA SER A 159 1.46 -8.01 -16.53
C SER A 159 1.76 -8.80 -15.26
N VAL A 160 3.04 -9.13 -14.99
CA VAL A 160 3.46 -9.79 -13.75
C VAL A 160 3.09 -8.94 -12.52
N ALA A 161 3.34 -7.63 -12.57
CA ALA A 161 2.97 -6.72 -11.50
C ALA A 161 1.45 -6.70 -11.24
N ALA A 162 0.65 -6.68 -12.32
CA ALA A 162 -0.81 -6.71 -12.27
C ALA A 162 -1.34 -8.04 -11.70
N ILE A 163 -0.80 -9.19 -12.15
CA ILE A 163 -1.17 -10.51 -11.65
C ILE A 163 -0.85 -10.62 -10.15
N CYS A 164 0.34 -10.20 -9.73
CA CYS A 164 0.74 -10.23 -8.32
C CYS A 164 -0.13 -9.30 -7.45
N TYR A 165 -0.55 -8.15 -7.97
CA TYR A 165 -1.50 -7.28 -7.29
C TYR A 165 -2.87 -7.96 -7.09
N LEU A 166 -3.41 -8.60 -8.13
CA LEU A 166 -4.66 -9.36 -8.03
C LEU A 166 -4.53 -10.52 -7.03
N LEU A 167 -3.39 -11.23 -7.01
CA LEU A 167 -3.11 -12.27 -6.01
C LEU A 167 -3.09 -11.69 -4.59
N CYS A 168 -2.52 -10.51 -4.37
CA CYS A 168 -2.54 -9.86 -3.05
C CYS A 168 -3.95 -9.51 -2.56
N LEU A 169 -4.91 -9.32 -3.46
CA LEU A 169 -6.33 -9.13 -3.09
C LEU A 169 -7.01 -10.47 -2.75
N LEU A 170 -6.65 -11.54 -3.47
CA LEU A 170 -7.25 -12.86 -3.29
C LEU A 170 -6.74 -13.60 -2.05
N ILE A 171 -5.44 -13.62 -1.80
CA ILE A 171 -4.82 -14.47 -0.76
C ILE A 171 -5.50 -14.29 0.61
N PRO A 172 -5.80 -13.07 1.11
CA PRO A 172 -6.44 -12.90 2.41
C PRO A 172 -7.87 -13.44 2.51
N SER A 173 -8.54 -13.69 1.37
CA SER A 173 -9.93 -14.18 1.33
C SER A 173 -9.99 -15.72 1.26
N LEU A 174 -8.88 -16.36 0.84
CA LEU A 174 -8.81 -17.80 0.66
C LEU A 174 -8.78 -18.56 1.99
N PRO A 175 -9.39 -19.77 2.05
CA PRO A 175 -9.22 -20.67 3.18
C PRO A 175 -7.74 -21.04 3.38
N SER A 176 -7.28 -21.02 4.64
CA SER A 176 -5.89 -21.31 5.00
C SER A 176 -5.43 -22.69 4.53
N GLU A 177 -6.34 -23.67 4.46
CA GLU A 177 -6.04 -25.03 4.00
C GLU A 177 -5.56 -25.05 2.54
N VAL A 178 -6.16 -24.23 1.68
CA VAL A 178 -5.77 -24.13 0.27
C VAL A 178 -4.38 -23.52 0.15
N LEU A 179 -4.12 -22.47 0.93
CA LEU A 179 -2.83 -21.77 0.95
C LEU A 179 -1.71 -22.68 1.46
N GLN A 180 -1.98 -23.53 2.44
CA GLN A 180 -1.01 -24.49 2.98
C GLN A 180 -0.68 -25.60 1.98
N VAL A 181 -1.69 -26.18 1.32
CA VAL A 181 -1.47 -27.24 0.32
C VAL A 181 -0.70 -26.72 -0.90
N LYS A 182 -0.99 -25.49 -1.34
CA LYS A 182 -0.36 -24.89 -2.52
C LYS A 182 0.92 -24.10 -2.22
N TYR A 183 1.28 -23.93 -0.94
CA TYR A 183 2.39 -23.10 -0.49
C TYR A 183 3.69 -23.33 -1.27
N SER A 184 4.16 -24.58 -1.32
CA SER A 184 5.46 -24.90 -1.93
C SER A 184 5.53 -24.51 -3.42
N THR A 185 4.48 -24.84 -4.19
CA THR A 185 4.40 -24.47 -5.61
C THR A 185 4.32 -22.96 -5.77
N SER A 186 3.47 -22.29 -4.99
CA SER A 186 3.23 -20.86 -5.13
C SER A 186 4.43 -20.02 -4.71
N CYS A 187 5.09 -20.35 -3.61
CA CYS A 187 6.32 -19.69 -3.18
C CYS A 187 7.46 -19.88 -4.18
N LYS A 188 7.56 -21.06 -4.81
CA LYS A 188 8.55 -21.30 -5.86
C LYS A 188 8.35 -20.36 -7.04
N ILE A 189 7.14 -20.30 -7.62
CA ILE A 189 6.82 -19.42 -8.75
C ILE A 189 7.10 -17.96 -8.41
N LEU A 190 6.64 -17.49 -7.23
CA LEU A 190 6.85 -16.10 -6.81
C LEU A 190 8.32 -15.78 -6.55
N THR A 191 9.10 -16.70 -5.99
CA THR A 191 10.53 -16.52 -5.76
C THR A 191 11.28 -16.49 -7.09
N GLU A 192 10.93 -17.36 -8.05
CA GLU A 192 11.50 -17.34 -9.39
C GLU A 192 11.23 -16.01 -10.11
N GLN A 193 10.00 -15.50 -10.04
CA GLN A 193 9.66 -14.19 -10.59
C GLN A 193 10.41 -13.05 -9.88
N LEU A 194 10.56 -13.12 -8.56
CA LEU A 194 11.34 -12.14 -7.80
C LEU A 194 12.82 -12.13 -8.21
N THR A 195 13.43 -13.31 -8.43
CA THR A 195 14.81 -13.40 -8.91
C THR A 195 14.97 -12.91 -10.35
N ARG A 196 13.97 -13.16 -11.21
CA ARG A 196 13.98 -12.72 -12.62
C ARG A 196 13.93 -11.20 -12.73
N HIS A 197 13.18 -10.54 -11.84
CA HIS A 197 12.97 -9.10 -11.85
C HIS A 197 13.74 -8.35 -10.74
N GLU A 198 14.72 -8.98 -10.09
CA GLU A 198 15.46 -8.37 -8.97
C GLU A 198 16.15 -7.05 -9.36
N THR A 199 16.61 -6.95 -10.60
CA THR A 199 17.26 -5.75 -11.17
C THR A 199 16.29 -4.77 -11.83
N SER A 200 14.98 -5.06 -11.82
CA SER A 200 13.98 -4.20 -12.44
C SER A 200 13.91 -2.82 -11.77
N SER A 201 13.68 -1.79 -12.58
CA SER A 201 13.42 -0.45 -12.10
C SER A 201 12.02 -0.30 -11.50
N SER A 202 11.09 -1.22 -11.75
CA SER A 202 9.71 -1.15 -11.23
C SER A 202 9.63 -1.48 -9.75
N THR A 203 9.34 -0.45 -8.95
CA THR A 203 9.11 -0.58 -7.52
C THR A 203 7.77 -1.27 -7.24
N ALA A 204 6.76 -1.06 -8.09
CA ALA A 204 5.43 -1.65 -7.96
C ALA A 204 5.46 -3.18 -8.08
N LEU A 205 6.22 -3.72 -9.03
CA LEU A 205 6.38 -5.17 -9.21
C LEU A 205 7.07 -5.82 -8.00
N LEU A 206 8.21 -5.29 -7.58
CA LEU A 206 8.93 -5.84 -6.44
C LEU A 206 8.07 -5.76 -5.17
N LYS A 207 7.32 -4.66 -5.01
CA LYS A 207 6.38 -4.46 -3.90
C LYS A 207 5.29 -5.52 -3.90
N SER A 208 4.65 -5.79 -5.05
CA SER A 208 3.57 -6.78 -5.13
C SER A 208 4.07 -8.21 -4.94
N LEU A 209 5.25 -8.56 -5.45
CA LEU A 209 5.88 -9.87 -5.21
C LEU A 209 6.23 -10.09 -3.74
N VAL A 210 6.91 -9.13 -3.10
CA VAL A 210 7.26 -9.21 -1.67
C VAL A 210 6.00 -9.30 -0.81
N ARG A 211 4.95 -8.55 -1.16
CA ARG A 211 3.66 -8.61 -0.45
C ARG A 211 2.97 -9.95 -0.62
N ALA A 212 2.93 -10.51 -1.83
CA ALA A 212 2.34 -11.82 -2.09
C ALA A 212 3.07 -12.93 -1.33
N LEU A 213 4.41 -12.91 -1.30
CA LEU A 213 5.22 -13.83 -0.50
C LEU A 213 4.95 -13.68 1.00
N GLY A 214 4.85 -12.44 1.50
CA GLY A 214 4.53 -12.17 2.90
C GLY A 214 3.15 -12.73 3.30
N LEU A 215 2.13 -12.55 2.45
CA LEU A 215 0.79 -13.10 2.67
C LEU A 215 0.78 -14.64 2.70
N LEU A 216 1.55 -15.29 1.83
CA LEU A 216 1.64 -16.74 1.83
C LEU A 216 2.31 -17.29 3.09
N LEU A 217 3.35 -16.61 3.58
CA LEU A 217 4.05 -16.98 4.81
C LEU A 217 3.20 -16.77 6.06
N GLU A 218 2.39 -15.70 6.09
CA GLU A 218 1.45 -15.40 7.17
C GLU A 218 0.43 -16.54 7.35
N ALA A 219 -0.04 -17.14 6.24
CA ALA A 219 -0.99 -18.26 6.29
C ALA A 219 -0.39 -19.63 6.70
N GLN A 220 0.93 -19.74 6.96
CA GLN A 220 1.59 -21.02 7.24
C GLN A 220 1.63 -21.37 8.73
N PRO A 221 1.39 -22.64 9.10
CA PRO A 221 1.50 -23.10 10.48
C PRO A 221 2.97 -23.19 10.92
N ALA A 222 3.20 -23.19 12.23
CA ALA A 222 4.54 -23.22 12.84
C ALA A 222 5.42 -24.41 12.37
N SER A 223 4.82 -25.53 11.95
CA SER A 223 5.53 -26.70 11.43
C SER A 223 6.32 -26.40 10.14
N VAL A 224 5.78 -25.56 9.24
CA VAL A 224 6.41 -25.21 7.96
C VAL A 224 7.62 -24.30 8.18
N TRP A 225 7.65 -23.51 9.25
CA TRP A 225 8.77 -22.62 9.59
C TRP A 225 10.07 -23.36 9.98
N SER A 226 9.97 -24.66 10.26
CA SER A 226 11.15 -25.52 10.47
C SER A 226 11.86 -25.87 9.16
N ASP A 227 11.20 -25.70 8.01
CA ASP A 227 11.78 -25.96 6.69
C ASP A 227 12.79 -24.87 6.29
N SER A 228 13.92 -25.31 5.74
CA SER A 228 14.95 -24.44 5.18
C SER A 228 14.40 -23.57 4.04
N HIS A 229 13.46 -24.08 3.25
CA HIS A 229 12.85 -23.30 2.17
C HIS A 229 12.07 -22.09 2.70
N CYS A 230 11.17 -22.31 3.68
CA CYS A 230 10.41 -21.24 4.33
C CYS A 230 11.33 -20.18 4.96
N GLN A 231 12.39 -20.63 5.65
CA GLN A 231 13.36 -19.72 6.25
C GLN A 231 14.09 -18.87 5.20
N LYS A 232 14.49 -19.45 4.06
CA LYS A 232 15.14 -18.71 2.97
C LYS A 232 14.21 -17.66 2.36
N VAL A 233 12.96 -18.01 2.09
CA VAL A 233 11.95 -17.06 1.58
C VAL A 233 11.77 -15.90 2.57
N PHE A 234 11.69 -16.19 3.86
CA PHE A 234 11.60 -15.16 4.89
C PHE A 234 12.85 -14.27 4.97
N GLN A 235 14.05 -14.83 4.85
CA GLN A 235 15.30 -14.06 4.79
C GLN A 235 15.33 -13.12 3.58
N ASN A 236 14.80 -13.55 2.43
CA ASN A 236 14.69 -12.68 1.25
C ASN A 236 13.80 -11.46 1.55
N ILE A 237 12.67 -11.63 2.24
CA ILE A 237 11.81 -10.51 2.66
C ILE A 237 12.56 -9.59 3.64
N LEU A 238 13.30 -10.16 4.59
CA LEU A 238 14.10 -9.38 5.55
C LEU A 238 15.13 -8.49 4.84
N ASN A 239 15.75 -8.96 3.76
CA ASN A 239 16.69 -8.14 2.98
C ASN A 239 16.03 -6.89 2.38
N PHE A 240 14.74 -6.95 2.01
CA PHE A 240 14.01 -5.78 1.51
C PHE A 240 13.68 -4.73 2.58
N THR A 241 13.79 -5.06 3.87
CA THR A 241 13.52 -4.12 4.98
C THR A 241 14.53 -2.97 5.09
N VAL A 242 15.64 -3.05 4.36
CA VAL A 242 16.67 -2.00 4.27
C VAL A 242 16.88 -1.49 2.84
N HIS A 243 15.99 -1.87 1.92
CA HIS A 243 16.10 -1.49 0.51
C HIS A 243 16.05 0.04 0.34
N PRO A 244 16.83 0.65 -0.59
CA PRO A 244 16.86 2.11 -0.77
C PRO A 244 15.48 2.70 -1.12
N LYS A 245 14.71 2.01 -1.96
CA LYS A 245 13.36 2.41 -2.36
C LYS A 245 12.37 2.38 -1.17
N PRO A 246 11.79 3.52 -0.76
CA PRO A 246 11.00 3.63 0.47
C PRO A 246 9.69 2.84 0.46
N LYS A 247 9.00 2.75 -0.68
CA LYS A 247 7.73 2.02 -0.79
C LYS A 247 7.92 0.52 -0.64
N LEU A 248 8.93 -0.04 -1.31
CA LEU A 248 9.31 -1.45 -1.18
C LEU A 248 9.74 -1.77 0.25
N ARG A 249 10.57 -0.90 0.83
CA ARG A 249 11.03 -1.03 2.22
C ARG A 249 9.87 -1.06 3.22
N LYS A 250 8.95 -0.10 3.13
CA LYS A 250 7.77 -0.05 4.02
C LYS A 250 6.87 -1.26 3.85
N ALA A 251 6.70 -1.77 2.62
CA ALA A 251 5.91 -2.97 2.38
C ALA A 251 6.54 -4.22 3.02
N ALA A 252 7.87 -4.38 2.89
CA ALA A 252 8.60 -5.48 3.54
C ALA A 252 8.53 -5.39 5.07
N GLN A 253 8.76 -4.21 5.63
CA GLN A 253 8.65 -3.97 7.07
C GLN A 253 7.23 -4.25 7.58
N ALA A 254 6.20 -3.79 6.87
CA ALA A 254 4.80 -4.05 7.22
C ALA A 254 4.47 -5.55 7.21
N ALA A 255 4.97 -6.30 6.23
CA ALA A 255 4.78 -7.75 6.16
C ALA A 255 5.45 -8.46 7.36
N VAL A 256 6.68 -8.08 7.70
CA VAL A 256 7.40 -8.62 8.87
C VAL A 256 6.64 -8.31 10.17
N VAL A 257 6.21 -7.07 10.34
CA VAL A 257 5.45 -6.64 11.52
C VAL A 257 4.11 -7.38 11.64
N ALA A 258 3.39 -7.58 10.53
CA ALA A 258 2.13 -8.32 10.50
C ALA A 258 2.31 -9.77 10.99
N MET A 259 3.28 -10.50 10.40
CA MET A 259 3.60 -11.88 10.80
C MET A 259 3.96 -12.00 12.28
N LEU A 260 4.73 -11.04 12.82
CA LEU A 260 5.10 -11.07 14.24
C LEU A 260 3.94 -10.74 15.19
N ARG A 261 2.98 -9.90 14.76
CA ARG A 261 1.80 -9.56 15.57
C ARG A 261 0.84 -10.74 15.70
N GLU A 262 0.72 -11.57 14.66
CA GLU A 262 -0.16 -12.73 14.69
C GLU A 262 0.24 -13.75 15.77
N GLY A 263 1.54 -14.03 15.94
CA GLY A 263 2.00 -14.89 17.05
C GLY A 263 1.82 -14.25 18.43
N SER A 264 1.99 -12.93 18.56
CA SER A 264 1.73 -12.24 19.83
C SER A 264 0.26 -12.42 20.29
N ALA A 265 -0.68 -12.47 19.35
CA ALA A 265 -2.09 -12.73 19.64
C ALA A 265 -2.36 -14.16 20.15
N SER A 266 -1.54 -15.15 19.76
CA SER A 266 -1.64 -16.54 20.25
C SER A 266 -0.94 -16.76 21.60
N GLY A 267 -0.27 -15.74 22.15
CA GLY A 267 0.40 -15.80 23.46
C GLY A 267 1.80 -16.44 23.43
N GLU A 268 2.26 -16.92 22.28
CA GLU A 268 3.60 -17.47 22.09
C GLU A 268 4.38 -16.65 21.04
N PRO A 269 5.70 -16.43 21.24
CA PRO A 269 6.50 -15.72 20.26
C PRO A 269 6.50 -16.45 18.91
N HIS A 270 6.16 -15.74 17.83
CA HIS A 270 6.15 -16.31 16.49
C HIS A 270 7.52 -16.92 16.11
N THR A 271 7.55 -18.01 15.36
CA THR A 271 8.79 -18.69 14.90
C THR A 271 9.71 -17.77 14.07
N ALA A 272 9.14 -16.73 13.46
CA ALA A 272 9.86 -15.69 12.72
C ALA A 272 10.51 -14.60 13.60
N ALA A 273 10.22 -14.55 14.91
CA ALA A 273 10.79 -13.56 15.82
C ALA A 273 12.33 -13.71 15.96
N PRO A 274 12.89 -14.89 16.27
CA PRO A 274 14.34 -15.07 16.35
C PRO A 274 15.12 -14.69 15.07
N PRO A 275 14.72 -15.10 13.85
CA PRO A 275 15.41 -14.68 12.64
C PRO A 275 15.30 -13.17 12.37
N THR A 276 14.16 -12.54 12.70
CA THR A 276 14.01 -11.07 12.59
C THR A 276 14.96 -10.33 13.54
N ALA A 277 15.05 -10.78 14.80
CA ALA A 277 15.95 -10.18 15.77
C ALA A 277 17.42 -10.34 15.35
N ARG A 278 17.80 -11.51 14.82
CA ARG A 278 19.15 -11.75 14.28
C ARG A 278 19.48 -10.83 13.11
N HIS A 279 18.52 -10.63 12.19
CA HIS A 279 18.68 -9.69 11.07
C HIS A 279 18.84 -8.25 11.55
N CYS A 280 17.99 -7.80 12.48
CA CYS A 280 18.09 -6.45 13.04
C CYS A 280 19.46 -6.22 13.67
N ARG A 281 19.93 -7.16 14.48
CA ARG A 281 21.27 -7.10 15.08
C ARG A 281 22.37 -7.08 14.03
N HIS A 282 22.29 -7.94 13.01
CA HIS A 282 23.28 -7.99 11.94
C HIS A 282 23.40 -6.65 11.20
N VAL A 283 22.26 -6.02 10.86
CA VAL A 283 22.25 -4.72 10.20
C VAL A 283 22.75 -3.61 11.12
N ILE A 284 22.46 -3.66 12.42
CA ILE A 284 22.98 -2.67 13.37
C ILE A 284 24.50 -2.81 13.52
N ASP A 285 25.02 -4.04 13.59
CA ASP A 285 26.45 -4.31 13.81
C ASP A 285 27.30 -4.05 12.56
N ARG A 286 26.74 -4.27 11.35
CA ARG A 286 27.50 -4.25 10.09
C ARG A 286 26.95 -3.32 9.00
N GLY A 287 25.77 -2.77 9.18
CA GLY A 287 25.11 -1.92 8.20
C GLY A 287 25.66 -0.49 8.18
N GLY A 288 25.36 0.23 7.10
CA GLY A 288 25.59 1.68 7.05
C GLY A 288 24.61 2.44 7.94
N GLU A 289 24.87 3.74 8.15
CA GLU A 289 24.03 4.62 8.98
C GLU A 289 22.55 4.62 8.52
N THR A 290 22.32 4.66 7.21
CA THR A 290 20.99 4.67 6.61
C THR A 290 20.22 3.36 6.86
N ALA A 291 20.86 2.22 6.62
CA ALA A 291 20.28 0.90 6.87
C ALA A 291 19.98 0.68 8.36
N THR A 292 20.87 1.17 9.24
CA THR A 292 20.67 1.15 10.70
C THR A 292 19.42 1.93 11.09
N LEU A 293 19.23 3.15 10.58
CA LEU A 293 18.03 3.95 10.85
C LEU A 293 16.74 3.26 10.36
N HIS A 294 16.81 2.61 9.19
CA HIS A 294 15.68 1.85 8.65
C HIS A 294 15.27 0.68 9.56
N VAL A 295 16.25 -0.07 10.07
CA VAL A 295 16.00 -1.18 10.98
C VAL A 295 15.49 -0.70 12.34
N LEU A 296 16.02 0.39 12.89
CA LEU A 296 15.53 0.94 14.16
C LEU A 296 14.05 1.34 14.09
N GLY A 297 13.60 1.87 12.94
CA GLY A 297 12.19 2.16 12.70
C GLY A 297 11.31 0.91 12.75
N MET A 298 11.71 -0.16 12.07
CA MET A 298 11.01 -1.45 12.12
C MET A 298 11.07 -2.07 13.52
N LEU A 299 12.23 -2.02 14.18
CA LEU A 299 12.47 -2.58 15.50
C LEU A 299 11.47 -2.00 16.51
N ARG A 300 11.24 -0.69 16.48
CA ARG A 300 10.22 -0.02 17.32
C ARG A 300 8.84 -0.68 17.23
N GLU A 301 8.45 -1.18 16.06
CA GLU A 301 7.15 -1.83 15.86
C GLU A 301 7.14 -3.31 16.26
N CYS A 302 8.29 -3.98 16.20
CA CYS A 302 8.45 -5.41 16.49
C CYS A 302 8.81 -5.72 17.94
N LEU A 303 9.33 -4.75 18.71
CA LEU A 303 9.89 -4.97 20.06
C LEU A 303 8.92 -5.69 21.01
N ALA A 304 7.63 -5.38 20.95
CA ALA A 304 6.61 -6.01 21.80
C ALA A 304 6.36 -7.49 21.45
N ASN A 305 6.76 -7.95 20.27
CA ASN A 305 6.52 -9.29 19.77
C ASN A 305 7.76 -10.21 19.87
N PHE A 306 8.88 -9.70 20.37
CA PHE A 306 10.06 -10.53 20.60
C PHE A 306 9.95 -11.29 21.91
N PRO A 307 10.42 -12.55 21.95
CA PRO A 307 10.48 -13.29 23.20
C PRO A 307 11.31 -12.51 24.22
N ALA A 308 10.82 -12.43 25.46
CA ALA A 308 11.64 -11.97 26.56
C ALA A 308 12.88 -12.89 26.65
N LEU A 309 14.07 -12.30 26.79
CA LEU A 309 15.29 -13.05 27.04
C LEU A 309 15.08 -13.85 28.35
N VAL A 310 14.98 -15.17 28.21
CA VAL A 310 15.13 -16.13 29.32
C VAL A 310 16.60 -16.49 29.44
#